data_AF-A0A3B9ISR7-F1
#
_entry.id   AF-A0A3B9ISR7-F1
#
_cell.length_a   1.000
_cell.length_b   1.000
_cell.length_c   1.000
_cell.angle_alpha   90.00
_cell.angle_beta   90.00
_cell.angle_gamma   90.00
#
_symmetry.space_group_name_H-M   'P 1'
#
loop_
_entity.id
_entity.type
_entity.pdbx_description
1 polymer ?
#
loop_
_entity_poly.entity_id
_entity_poly.type
_entity_poly.pdbx_seq_one_letter_code
_entity_poly.pdbx_strand_id
1 'polypeptide(L)' 'MRATDAPPFIPVGKIKSFGHFGPKYEVGHALRQLDDGDWMVEITMVETGETAEYRLTHLSDDPEGR' A
#
# COMPACT_ATOMS: atom_id res chain seq x y z
N MET A 1 12.84 -13.02 -19.59
CA MET A 1 12.37 -13.89 -18.51
C MET A 1 11.64 -13.01 -17.52
N ARG A 2 10.30 -13.11 -17.43
CA ARG A 2 9.56 -12.40 -16.38
C ARG A 2 9.75 -13.20 -15.11
N ALA A 3 10.52 -12.67 -14.16
CA ALA A 3 10.46 -13.18 -12.82
C ALA A 3 9.03 -12.91 -12.31
N THR A 4 8.26 -13.96 -12.08
CA THR A 4 7.20 -13.90 -11.08
C THR A 4 7.89 -13.77 -9.73
N ASP A 5 8.39 -12.57 -9.45
CA ASP A 5 8.88 -12.23 -8.13
C ASP A 5 7.68 -12.25 -7.19
N ALA A 6 7.81 -12.95 -6.07
CA ALA A 6 6.83 -12.84 -5.01
C ALA A 6 6.78 -11.37 -4.56
N PRO A 7 5.62 -10.84 -4.16
CA PRO A 7 5.58 -9.51 -3.61
C PRO A 7 6.54 -9.43 -2.42
N PRO A 8 7.29 -8.32 -2.28
CA PRO A 8 8.12 -8.08 -1.10
C PRO A 8 7.23 -8.01 0.15
N PHE A 9 7.84 -7.86 1.32
CA PHE A 9 7.08 -7.73 2.57
C PHE A 9 6.13 -6.53 2.51
N ILE A 10 4.82 -6.79 2.61
CA ILE A 10 3.77 -5.77 2.70
C ILE A 10 3.17 -5.87 4.10
N PRO A 11 3.10 -4.78 4.87
CA PRO A 11 2.61 -4.78 6.24
C PRO A 11 1.07 -4.79 6.27
N VAL A 12 0.45 -5.86 5.76
CA VAL A 12 -1.02 -6.01 5.70
C VAL A 12 -1.66 -5.85 7.07
N GLY A 13 -2.77 -5.11 7.14
CA GLY A 13 -3.52 -4.79 8.35
C GLY A 13 -2.96 -3.63 9.17
N LYS A 14 -1.81 -3.05 8.79
CA LYS A 14 -1.31 -1.82 9.44
C LYS A 14 -2.10 -0.61 8.98
N ILE A 15 -2.27 0.35 9.89
CA ILE A 15 -2.84 1.66 9.60
C ILE A 15 -1.70 2.65 9.33
N LYS A 16 -1.76 3.30 8.18
CA LYS A 16 -0.82 4.34 7.75
C LYS A 16 -1.58 5.63 7.43
N SER A 17 -0.86 6.73 7.30
CA SER A 17 -1.44 8.03 6.93
C SER A 17 -0.76 8.56 5.69
N PHE A 18 -1.50 9.22 4.80
CA PHE A 18 -0.90 9.96 3.69
C PHE A 18 -0.12 11.18 4.20
N GLY A 19 1.18 11.01 4.38
CA GLY A 19 1.99 11.98 5.13
C GLY A 19 1.49 12.22 6.56
N HIS A 20 2.01 13.28 7.21
CA HIS A 20 1.78 13.52 8.64
C HIS A 20 0.36 13.98 9.00
N PHE A 21 -0.38 14.54 8.04
CA PHE A 21 -1.69 15.18 8.28
C PHE A 21 -2.79 14.69 7.34
N GLY A 22 -2.50 13.73 6.45
CA GLY A 22 -3.48 13.23 5.50
C GLY A 22 -4.38 12.15 6.07
N PRO A 23 -5.35 11.69 5.26
CA PRO A 23 -6.26 10.62 5.62
C PRO A 23 -5.53 9.33 6.00
N LYS A 24 -6.16 8.55 6.87
CA LYS A 24 -5.66 7.23 7.27
C LYS A 24 -6.20 6.14 6.36
N TYR A 25 -5.38 5.13 6.12
CA TYR A 25 -5.74 3.94 5.38
C TYR A 25 -5.18 2.69 6.03
N GLU A 26 -5.89 1.58 5.89
CA GLU A 26 -5.42 0.24 6.22
C GLU A 26 -4.73 -0.37 5.00
N VAL A 27 -3.57 -0.99 5.22
CA VAL A 27 -2.80 -1.68 4.19
C VAL A 27 -3.44 -3.03 3.88
N GLY A 28 -3.85 -3.25 2.64
CA GLY A 28 -4.34 -4.52 2.11
C GLY A 28 -3.24 -5.35 1.43
N HIS A 29 -3.66 -6.27 0.56
CA HIS A 29 -2.75 -7.22 -0.09
C HIS A 29 -2.13 -6.66 -1.39
N ALA A 30 -1.01 -7.26 -1.80
CA ALA A 30 -0.44 -7.02 -3.13
C ALA A 30 -1.43 -7.43 -4.23
N LEU A 31 -1.61 -6.56 -5.22
CA LEU A 31 -2.47 -6.80 -6.37
C LEU A 31 -1.68 -7.27 -7.58
N ARG A 32 -0.69 -6.47 -8.00
CA ARG A 32 0.15 -6.75 -9.19
C ARG A 32 1.48 -6.00 -9.13
N GLN A 33 2.49 -6.59 -9.75
CA GLN A 33 3.73 -5.88 -10.07
C GLN A 33 3.52 -4.95 -11.27
N LEU A 34 4.18 -3.80 -11.26
CA LEU A 34 4.22 -2.82 -12.33
C LEU A 34 5.45 -3.03 -13.21
N ASP A 35 5.45 -2.46 -14.42
CA ASP A 35 6.54 -2.63 -15.38
C ASP A 35 7.88 -2.02 -14.92
N ASP A 36 7.84 -1.09 -13.96
CA ASP A 36 9.01 -0.49 -13.30
C ASP A 36 9.53 -1.31 -12.10
N GLY A 37 8.91 -2.45 -11.80
CA GLY A 37 9.27 -3.34 -10.70
C GLY A 37 8.62 -3.00 -9.36
N ASP A 38 7.89 -1.88 -9.26
CA ASP A 38 7.10 -1.53 -8.08
C ASP A 38 5.85 -2.42 -7.97
N TRP A 39 5.17 -2.36 -6.83
CA TRP A 39 3.96 -3.15 -6.56
C TRP A 39 2.77 -2.25 -6.32
N MET A 40 1.65 -2.63 -6.91
CA MET A 40 0.35 -2.08 -6.55
C MET A 40 -0.23 -2.88 -5.38
N VAL A 41 -0.67 -2.18 -4.35
CA VAL A 41 -1.22 -2.71 -3.11
C VAL A 41 -2.62 -2.15 -2.93
N GLU A 42 -3.56 -2.97 -2.49
CA GLU A 42 -4.87 -2.49 -2.08
C GLU A 42 -4.75 -1.72 -0.77
N ILE A 43 -5.45 -0.60 -0.65
CA ILE A 43 -5.60 0.14 0.61
C ILE A 43 -7.08 0.41 0.86
N THR A 44 -7.48 0.46 2.14
CA THR A 44 -8.84 0.83 2.53
C THR A 44 -8.80 2.10 3.37
N MET A 45 -9.47 3.16 2.94
CA MET A 45 -9.59 4.40 3.71
C MET A 45 -10.32 4.13 5.01
N VAL A 46 -9.69 4.45 6.14
CA VAL A 46 -10.26 4.14 7.48
C VAL A 46 -11.55 4.92 7.73
N GLU A 47 -11.62 6.15 7.23
CA GLU A 47 -12.77 7.05 7.48
C GLU A 47 -14.02 6.69 6.67
N THR A 48 -13.84 6.15 5.46
CA THR A 48 -14.94 5.95 4.50
C THR A 48 -15.19 4.49 4.17
N GLY A 49 -14.22 3.60 4.42
CA GLY A 49 -14.23 2.21 3.95
C GLY A 49 -13.99 2.08 2.44
N GLU A 50 -13.66 3.17 1.74
CA GLU A 50 -13.38 3.13 0.31
C GLU A 50 -12.05 2.42 0.03
N THR A 51 -12.05 1.50 -0.93
CA THR A 51 -10.85 0.78 -1.36
C THR A 51 -10.21 1.49 -2.56
N ALA A 52 -8.89 1.60 -2.54
CA ALA A 52 -8.11 2.15 -3.66
C ALA A 52 -6.83 1.34 -3.88
N GLU A 53 -6.19 1.56 -5.03
CA GLU A 53 -4.89 0.98 -5.36
C GLU A 53 -3.77 2.00 -5.06
N TYR A 54 -2.71 1.57 -4.38
CA TYR A 54 -1.59 2.43 -4.01
C TYR A 54 -0.23 1.76 -4.20
N ARG A 55 0.78 2.55 -4.56
CA ARG A 55 2.14 2.06 -4.81
C ARG A 55 2.83 1.68 -3.51
N LEU A 56 3.47 0.51 -3.49
CA LEU A 56 4.21 0.01 -2.33
C LEU A 56 5.36 0.94 -1.95
N THR A 57 6.08 1.49 -2.93
CA THR A 57 7.16 2.45 -2.66
C THR A 57 6.66 3.65 -1.86
N HIS A 58 5.57 4.28 -2.29
CA HIS A 58 4.97 5.40 -1.57
C HIS A 58 4.43 4.99 -0.19
N LEU A 59 3.71 3.88 -0.13
CA LEU A 59 3.20 3.31 1.12
C LEU A 59 4.32 3.07 2.12
N SER A 60 5.50 2.65 1.68
CA SER A 60 6.63 2.36 2.57
C SER A 60 7.16 3.61 3.27
N ASP A 61 7.11 4.75 2.58
CA ASP A 61 7.57 6.06 3.08
C ASP A 61 6.55 6.77 3.97
N ASP A 62 5.27 6.40 3.87
CA ASP A 62 4.21 7.01 4.68
C ASP A 62 4.40 6.73 6.18
N PRO A 63 4.09 7.68 7.07
CA PRO A 63 4.14 7.47 8.51
C PRO A 63 3.06 6.49 8.99
N GLU A 64 3.28 5.89 10.16
CA GLU A 64 2.25 5.11 10.84
C GLU A 64 1.09 6.01 11.29
N GLY A 65 -0.14 5.58 11.02
CA GLY A 65 -1.34 6.29 11.42
C GLY A 65 -1.74 5.87 12.84
N ARG A 66 -1.30 6.64 13.84
CA ARG A 66 -1.65 6.40 15.25
C ARG A 66 -3.12 6.68 15.55
#